data_AF-A0A7X3PKM5-F1
#
_entry.id   AF-A0A7X3PKM5-F1
#
_cell.length_a   1.000
_cell.length_b   1.000
_cell.length_c   1.000
_cell.angle_alpha   90.00
_cell.angle_beta   90.00
_cell.angle_gamma   90.00
#
_symmetry.space_group_name_H-M   'P 1'
#
loop_
_entity.id
_entity.type
_entity.pdbx_description
1 polymer ?
#
loop_
_entity_poly.entity_id
_entity_poly.type
_entity_poly.pdbx_seq_one_letter_code
_entity_poly.pdbx_strand_id
1 'polypeptide(L)'
;MAAADSGQARAVAGSPQQHPPGYVGKLPLSLKAGWGVGSMGCLGMLFIVNVFVLFFLVNHLGVDPALAGLILFITRIYDVFSDPMIGFLSDTTRSRWGRRRPWMALGAFMSGLALILTFNVPALASMNAL
;
A
#
# COMPACT_ATOMS: atom_id res chain seq x y z
N MET A 1 8.57 26.58 -51.01
CA MET A 1 7.41 25.97 -50.33
C MET A 1 7.85 25.41 -48.99
N ALA A 2 8.26 26.30 -48.08
CA ALA A 2 8.78 25.97 -46.75
C ALA A 2 8.63 27.21 -45.86
N ALA A 3 7.53 27.31 -45.08
CA ALA A 3 7.34 28.37 -44.07
C ALA A 3 6.11 28.13 -43.18
N ALA A 4 5.81 26.89 -42.78
CA ALA A 4 4.62 26.61 -41.97
C ALA A 4 4.86 25.54 -40.90
N ASP A 5 5.88 25.72 -40.04
CA ASP A 5 5.90 24.95 -38.77
C ASP A 5 6.80 25.54 -37.67
N SER A 6 6.69 26.85 -37.40
CA SER A 6 7.36 27.46 -36.22
C SER A 6 6.38 27.91 -35.14
N GLY A 7 5.07 27.91 -35.42
CA GLY A 7 4.02 28.33 -34.50
C GLY A 7 3.49 27.21 -33.59
N GLN A 8 3.47 25.96 -34.05
CA GLN A 8 2.88 24.84 -33.30
C GLN A 8 3.84 24.24 -32.27
N ALA A 9 5.15 24.34 -32.48
CA ALA A 9 6.16 23.88 -31.51
C ALA A 9 6.12 24.64 -30.16
N ARG A 10 5.58 25.86 -30.13
CA ARG A 10 5.44 26.67 -28.91
C ARG A 10 4.15 26.40 -28.13
N ALA A 11 3.15 25.78 -28.75
CA ALA A 11 1.87 25.47 -28.09
C ALA A 11 1.89 24.17 -27.28
N VAL A 12 2.86 23.27 -27.55
CA VAL A 12 3.06 22.00 -26.82
C VAL A 12 4.06 22.15 -25.66
N ALA A 13 4.72 23.31 -25.55
CA ALA A 13 5.48 23.67 -24.35
C ALA A 13 4.48 23.92 -23.22
N GLY A 14 4.08 22.83 -22.55
CA GLY A 14 3.18 22.84 -21.41
C GLY A 14 3.56 23.96 -20.46
N SER A 15 2.54 24.70 -20.00
CA SER A 15 2.67 25.70 -18.95
C SER A 15 3.68 25.23 -17.91
N PRO A 16 4.68 26.05 -17.51
CA PRO A 16 5.64 25.64 -16.48
C PRO A 16 4.83 25.11 -15.32
N GLN A 17 5.01 23.82 -14.99
CA GLN A 17 4.25 23.19 -13.92
C GLN A 17 4.40 24.08 -12.70
N GLN A 18 3.32 24.78 -12.36
CA GLN A 18 3.29 25.69 -11.23
C GLN A 18 3.40 24.79 -10.01
N HIS A 19 4.62 24.72 -9.47
CA HIS A 19 4.89 23.96 -8.26
C HIS A 19 4.00 24.56 -7.17
N PRO A 20 3.19 23.75 -6.47
CA PRO A 20 2.31 24.27 -5.43
C PRO A 20 3.14 25.08 -4.42
N PRO A 21 2.64 26.25 -3.98
CA PRO A 21 3.41 27.13 -3.11
C PRO A 21 3.62 26.43 -1.76
N GLY A 22 4.87 26.03 -1.50
CA GLY A 22 5.35 25.71 -0.17
C GLY A 22 6.04 24.36 -0.05
N TYR A 23 7.33 24.30 -0.40
CA TYR A 23 8.38 23.61 0.36
C TYR A 23 9.76 24.18 -0.04
N VAL A 24 10.04 25.42 0.36
CA VAL A 24 11.36 26.05 0.16
C VAL A 24 12.23 25.69 1.36
N GLY A 25 12.86 24.52 1.35
CA GLY A 25 13.81 24.09 2.39
C GLY A 25 14.24 22.63 2.26
N LYS A 26 15.51 22.33 2.60
CA LYS A 26 16.00 20.95 2.68
C LYS A 26 15.23 20.21 3.78
N LEU A 27 14.56 19.10 3.43
CA LEU A 27 13.87 18.26 4.42
C LEU A 27 14.86 17.75 5.47
N PRO A 28 14.49 17.77 6.77
CA PRO A 28 15.37 17.29 7.83
C PRO A 28 15.69 15.81 7.63
N LEU A 29 16.96 15.43 7.85
CA LEU A 29 17.44 14.06 7.63
C LEU A 29 16.66 13.04 8.47
N SER A 30 16.22 13.43 9.67
CA SER A 30 15.37 12.60 10.54
C SER A 30 14.04 12.23 9.89
N LEU A 31 13.42 13.14 9.14
CA LEU A 31 12.17 12.84 8.43
C LEU A 31 12.43 11.87 7.27
N LYS A 32 13.54 12.04 6.55
CA LYS A 32 13.93 11.11 5.47
C LYS A 32 14.21 9.70 6.02
N ALA A 33 14.96 9.62 7.11
CA ALA A 33 15.27 8.36 7.79
C ALA A 33 13.99 7.70 8.33
N GLY A 34 13.12 8.46 9.01
CA GLY A 34 11.84 7.95 9.51
C GLY A 34 10.91 7.44 8.41
N TRP A 35 10.86 8.13 7.28
CA TRP A 35 10.10 7.67 6.10
C TRP A 35 10.70 6.40 5.50
N GLY A 36 12.04 6.31 5.45
CA GLY A 36 12.75 5.11 5.01
C GLY A 36 12.47 3.90 5.88
N VAL A 37 12.58 4.04 7.21
CA VAL A 37 12.29 2.96 8.18
C VAL A 37 10.83 2.51 8.07
N GLY A 38 9.88 3.45 8.00
CA GLY A 38 8.47 3.12 7.81
C GLY A 38 8.20 2.39 6.49
N SER A 39 8.87 2.79 5.42
CA SER A 39 8.75 2.14 4.11
C SER A 39 9.33 0.73 4.12
N MET A 40 10.46 0.51 4.78
CA MET A 40 11.06 -0.82 4.93
C MET A 40 10.14 -1.77 5.70
N GLY A 41 9.52 -1.29 6.79
CA GLY A 41 8.55 -2.08 7.55
C GLY A 41 7.32 -2.45 6.73
N CYS A 42 6.73 -1.48 6.03
CA CYS A 42 5.56 -1.69 5.17
C CYS A 42 5.85 -2.68 4.05
N LEU A 43 6.92 -2.46 3.28
CA LEU A 43 7.30 -3.33 2.18
C LEU A 43 7.71 -4.72 2.68
N GLY A 44 8.50 -4.79 3.76
CA GLY A 44 8.90 -6.05 4.37
C GLY A 44 7.69 -6.90 4.78
N MET A 45 6.71 -6.30 5.44
CA MET A 45 5.47 -6.98 5.80
C MET A 45 4.71 -7.47 4.56
N LEU A 46 4.56 -6.64 3.52
CA LEU A 46 3.90 -7.05 2.28
C LEU A 46 4.57 -8.27 1.64
N PHE A 47 5.91 -8.29 1.58
CA PHE A 47 6.64 -9.45 1.05
C PHE A 47 6.47 -10.69 1.91
N ILE A 48 6.56 -10.56 3.23
CA ILE A 48 6.37 -11.67 4.16
C ILE A 48 4.98 -12.29 3.95
N VAL A 49 3.91 -11.48 3.97
CA VAL A 49 2.55 -12.00 3.79
C VAL A 49 2.40 -12.69 2.43
N ASN A 50 2.88 -12.08 1.35
CA ASN A 50 2.69 -12.63 0.00
C ASN A 50 3.38 -13.97 -0.23
N VAL A 51 4.58 -14.16 0.31
CA VAL A 51 5.33 -15.42 0.14
C VAL A 51 4.94 -16.43 1.22
N PHE A 52 4.80 -15.99 2.46
CA PHE A 52 4.61 -16.88 3.59
C PHE A 52 3.18 -17.43 3.68
N VAL A 53 2.15 -16.66 3.31
CA VAL A 53 0.76 -17.16 3.33
C VAL A 53 0.60 -18.32 2.34
N LEU A 54 1.13 -18.21 1.13
CA LEU A 54 1.10 -19.31 0.17
C LEU A 54 1.82 -20.55 0.71
N PHE A 55 3.04 -20.34 1.24
CA PHE A 55 3.83 -21.42 1.81
C PHE A 55 3.09 -22.11 2.98
N PHE A 56 2.47 -21.33 3.87
CA PHE A 56 1.70 -21.82 5.01
C PHE A 56 0.47 -22.62 4.60
N LEU A 57 -0.31 -22.12 3.63
CA LEU A 57 -1.49 -22.82 3.12
C LEU A 57 -1.14 -24.19 2.53
N VAL A 58 -0.06 -24.27 1.74
CA VAL A 58 0.32 -25.52 1.06
C VAL A 58 1.09 -26.47 1.98
N ASN A 59 2.11 -25.99 2.70
CA ASN A 59 3.03 -26.84 3.44
C ASN A 59 2.58 -27.13 4.88
N HIS A 60 1.78 -26.25 5.49
CA HIS A 60 1.34 -26.41 6.87
C HIS A 60 -0.11 -26.89 6.98
N LEU A 61 -1.02 -26.33 6.17
CA LEU A 61 -2.42 -26.77 6.14
C LEU A 61 -2.69 -27.88 5.11
N GLY A 62 -1.76 -28.18 4.21
CA GLY A 62 -1.96 -29.19 3.18
C GLY A 62 -3.02 -28.84 2.14
N VAL A 63 -3.33 -27.55 1.96
CA VAL A 63 -4.29 -27.09 0.95
C VAL A 63 -3.70 -27.32 -0.44
N ASP A 64 -4.54 -27.79 -1.37
CA ASP A 64 -4.15 -27.95 -2.76
C ASP A 64 -3.58 -26.63 -3.33
N PRO A 65 -2.43 -26.64 -4.02
CA PRO A 65 -1.81 -25.44 -4.58
C PRO A 65 -2.73 -24.62 -5.49
N ALA A 66 -3.62 -25.27 -6.24
CA ALA A 66 -4.59 -24.59 -7.10
C ALA A 66 -5.63 -23.81 -6.28
N LEU A 67 -6.11 -24.39 -5.18
CA LEU A 67 -7.03 -23.71 -4.26
C LEU A 67 -6.33 -22.58 -3.48
N ALA A 68 -5.11 -22.81 -3.01
CA ALA A 68 -4.31 -21.78 -2.35
C ALA A 68 -4.05 -20.59 -3.29
N GLY A 69 -3.75 -20.85 -4.56
CA GLY A 69 -3.63 -19.83 -5.59
C GLY A 69 -4.93 -19.05 -5.82
N LEU A 70 -6.08 -19.73 -5.81
CA LEU A 70 -7.39 -19.10 -5.95
C LEU A 70 -7.75 -18.21 -4.74
N ILE A 71 -7.44 -18.65 -3.51
CA ILE A 71 -7.60 -17.84 -2.30
C ILE A 71 -6.80 -16.54 -2.43
N LEU A 72 -5.51 -16.64 -2.80
CA LEU A 72 -4.65 -15.48 -3.01
C LEU A 72 -5.16 -14.58 -4.13
N PHE A 73 -5.66 -15.15 -5.21
CA PHE A 73 -6.23 -14.39 -6.31
C PHE A 73 -7.44 -13.56 -5.87
N ILE A 74 -8.35 -14.14 -5.07
CA ILE A 74 -9.48 -13.40 -4.48
C ILE A 74 -8.98 -12.28 -3.57
N THR A 75 -7.92 -12.51 -2.79
CA THR A 75 -7.33 -11.46 -1.95
C THR A 75 -6.79 -10.31 -2.79
N ARG A 76 -6.18 -10.58 -3.94
CA ARG A 76 -5.72 -9.53 -4.87
C ARG A 76 -6.84 -8.72 -5.48
N ILE A 77 -7.93 -9.38 -5.85
CA ILE A 77 -9.12 -8.68 -6.34
C ILE A 77 -9.62 -7.70 -5.27
N TYR A 78 -9.67 -8.14 -4.01
CA TYR A 78 -10.06 -7.29 -2.89
C TYR A 78 -9.11 -6.09 -2.71
N ASP A 79 -7.79 -6.31 -2.79
CA ASP A 79 -6.79 -5.23 -2.69
C ASP A 79 -7.01 -4.16 -3.76
N VAL A 80 -7.27 -4.58 -5.02
CA VAL A 80 -7.50 -3.67 -6.16
C VAL A 80 -8.66 -2.71 -5.92
N PHE A 81 -9.69 -3.11 -5.17
CA PHE A 81 -10.81 -2.22 -4.83
C PHE A 81 -10.56 -1.42 -3.55
N SER A 82 -9.93 -2.04 -2.56
CA SER A 82 -9.66 -1.43 -1.26
C SER A 82 -8.63 -0.31 -1.36
N ASP A 83 -7.59 -0.49 -2.17
CA ASP A 83 -6.49 0.48 -2.31
C ASP A 83 -6.98 1.86 -2.83
N PRO A 84 -7.77 1.96 -3.92
CA PRO A 84 -8.35 3.23 -4.36
C PRO A 84 -9.31 3.84 -3.35
N MET A 85 -10.12 3.01 -2.67
CA MET A 85 -11.10 3.47 -1.70
C MET A 85 -10.41 4.13 -0.50
N ILE A 86 -9.40 3.47 0.06
CA ILE A 86 -8.58 4.02 1.15
C ILE A 86 -7.76 5.22 0.66
N GLY A 87 -7.26 5.20 -0.58
CA GLY A 87 -6.60 6.33 -1.22
C GLY A 87 -7.48 7.59 -1.22
N PHE A 88 -8.70 7.48 -1.75
CA PHE A 88 -9.67 8.57 -1.80
C PHE A 88 -10.06 9.07 -0.40
N LEU A 89 -10.32 8.14 0.52
CA LEU A 89 -10.70 8.47 1.89
C LEU A 89 -9.55 9.18 2.63
N SER A 90 -8.32 8.72 2.43
CA SER A 90 -7.12 9.35 3.00
C SER A 90 -6.88 10.76 2.49
N ASP A 91 -7.18 11.04 1.22
CA ASP A 91 -7.00 12.35 0.62
C ASP A 91 -8.14 13.33 0.95
N THR A 92 -9.33 12.83 1.32
CA THR A 92 -10.47 13.66 1.71
C THR A 92 -10.50 13.97 3.21
N THR A 93 -9.79 13.20 4.03
CA THR A 93 -9.79 13.34 5.49
C THR A 93 -9.09 14.62 5.97
N ARG A 94 -9.84 15.57 6.55
CA ARG A 94 -9.27 16.75 7.22
C ARG A 94 -9.09 16.47 8.71
N SER A 95 -7.85 16.21 9.14
CA SER A 95 -7.50 15.96 10.54
C SER A 95 -6.52 16.99 11.09
N ARG A 96 -6.58 17.23 12.40
CA ARG A 96 -5.69 18.15 13.16
C ARG A 96 -4.20 17.78 13.07
N TRP A 97 -3.88 16.53 12.75
CA TRP A 97 -2.50 16.04 12.61
C TRP A 97 -2.02 15.99 11.15
N GLY A 98 -2.78 16.57 10.22
CA GLY A 98 -2.53 16.52 8.80
C GLY A 98 -3.34 15.42 8.08
N ARG A 99 -3.36 15.48 6.76
CA ARG A 99 -4.24 14.68 5.90
C ARG A 99 -3.94 13.17 5.92
N ARG A 100 -2.65 12.80 5.86
CA ARG A 100 -2.20 11.41 5.69
C ARG A 100 -1.63 10.73 6.94
N ARG A 101 -1.21 11.50 7.96
CA ARG A 101 -0.61 10.97 9.19
C ARG A 101 -1.51 10.02 10.00
N PRO A 102 -2.81 10.32 10.23
CA PRO A 102 -3.67 9.39 10.98
C PRO A 102 -3.92 8.08 10.23
N TRP A 103 -4.04 8.13 8.90
CA TRP A 103 -4.20 6.93 8.06
C TRP A 103 -2.96 6.04 8.08
N MET A 104 -1.76 6.63 8.07
CA MET A 104 -0.51 5.85 8.21
C MET A 104 -0.40 5.18 9.59
N ALA A 105 -0.78 5.87 10.67
CA ALA A 105 -0.74 5.32 12.02
C ALA A 105 -1.78 4.19 12.21
N LEU A 106 -3.01 4.40 11.72
CA LEU A 106 -4.06 3.38 11.75
C LEU A 106 -3.66 2.17 10.90
N GLY A 107 -3.11 2.40 9.71
CA GLY A 107 -2.61 1.36 8.82
C GLY A 107 -1.51 0.52 9.50
N ALA A 108 -0.52 1.17 10.11
CA ALA A 108 0.55 0.47 10.82
C ALA A 108 0.04 -0.38 12.01
N PHE A 109 -0.95 0.13 12.74
CA PHE A 109 -1.55 -0.60 13.85
C PHE A 109 -2.38 -1.79 13.36
N MET A 110 -3.26 -1.57 12.37
CA MET A 110 -4.09 -2.62 11.77
C MET A 110 -3.25 -3.71 11.11
N SER A 111 -2.18 -3.33 10.42
CA SER A 111 -1.29 -4.27 9.76
C SER A 111 -0.53 -5.13 10.78
N GLY A 112 -0.02 -4.52 11.87
CA GLY A 112 0.60 -5.26 12.97
C GLY A 112 -0.35 -6.25 13.64
N LEU A 113 -1.59 -5.82 13.90
CA LEU A 113 -2.62 -6.68 14.48
C LEU A 113 -2.99 -7.85 13.54
N ALA A 114 -3.20 -7.58 12.25
CA ALA A 114 -3.52 -8.59 11.26
C ALA A 114 -2.42 -9.64 11.12
N LEU A 115 -1.15 -9.23 11.18
CA LEU A 115 -0.02 -10.15 11.15
C LEU A 115 -0.03 -11.11 12.35
N ILE A 116 -0.29 -10.58 13.55
CA ILE A 116 -0.41 -11.39 14.77
C ILE A 116 -1.58 -12.38 14.62
N LEU A 117 -2.75 -11.92 14.18
CA LEU A 117 -3.93 -12.76 14.00
C LEU A 117 -3.75 -13.84 12.91
N THR A 118 -3.00 -13.55 11.85
CA THR A 118 -2.75 -14.51 10.76
C THR A 118 -1.95 -15.71 11.26
N PHE A 119 -1.01 -15.51 12.20
CA PHE A 119 -0.20 -16.58 12.79
C PHE A 119 -0.74 -17.10 14.12
N ASN A 120 -1.57 -16.32 14.80
CA ASN A 120 -2.32 -16.72 15.99
C ASN A 120 -3.70 -17.22 15.54
N VAL A 121 -3.71 -18.32 14.80
CA VAL A 121 -4.95 -19.04 14.49
C VAL A 121 -5.55 -19.44 15.84
N PRO A 122 -6.69 -18.86 16.27
CA PRO A 122 -7.32 -19.34 17.47
C PRO A 122 -7.71 -20.79 17.22
N ALA A 123 -7.70 -21.57 18.28
CA ALA A 123 -8.13 -22.95 18.37
C ALA A 123 -9.58 -23.25 17.86
N LEU A 124 -10.14 -22.48 16.93
CA LEU A 124 -11.38 -22.77 16.22
C LEU A 124 -11.28 -24.05 15.38
N ALA A 125 -10.07 -24.43 14.93
CA ALA A 125 -9.84 -25.76 14.36
C ALA A 125 -10.02 -26.89 15.40
N SER A 126 -9.83 -26.60 16.70
CA SER A 126 -10.03 -27.59 17.77
C SER A 126 -11.50 -27.82 18.14
N MET A 127 -12.42 -26.95 17.72
CA MET A 127 -13.87 -27.11 17.94
C MET A 127 -14.58 -27.97 16.88
N ASN A 128 -13.93 -28.28 15.75
CA ASN A 128 -14.45 -29.21 14.73
C ASN A 128 -13.82 -30.62 14.81
N ALA A 129 -13.07 -30.89 15.88
CA ALA A 129 -12.42 -32.19 16.14
C ALA A 129 -13.12 -33.01 17.25
N LEU A 130 -14.36 -32.64 17.60
CA LEU A 130 -15.30 -33.41 18.43
C LEU A 130 -16.54 -33.73 17.60
#